data_AF-A0A2E6NJL6-F1
#
_entry.id   AF-A0A2E6NJL6-F1
#
_cell.length_a   1.000
_cell.length_b   1.000
_cell.length_c   1.000
_cell.angle_alpha   90.00
_cell.angle_beta   90.00
_cell.angle_gamma   90.00
#
_symmetry.space_group_name_H-M   'P 1'
#
loop_
_entity.id
_entity.type
_entity.pdbx_description
1 polymer ?
#
loop_
_entity_poly.entity_id
_entity_poly.type
_entity_poly.pdbx_seq_one_letter_code
_entity_poly.pdbx_strand_id
1 'polypeptide(L)'
;DTFSNFYEPEIAIAATRVLEAGGYQVVVPKPVCCGRPLLSEGLHEEALARTRDTVAQLMPYIELGYPIVGLEPSCLLTMRDDYPPLLQSQDARTLSTKVLLIEEFLAQEATAGRLSLPLAPLAQRALLHGHCHQKSIATTAGTHATLKLIPDLEVTEVDSGCCGMAGSFGYEAEHYDLSMTIADRVLLPAVRAASEDTLLVANGASCRHQIMDGASRQVRHTIQVLADALTDGK
;
A
#
# COMPACT_ATOMS: atom_id res chain seq x y z
N ASP A 1 0.50 -3.61 -8.71
CA ASP A 1 1.97 -3.63 -8.52
C ASP A 1 2.48 -5.07 -8.57
N THR A 2 3.78 -5.29 -8.46
CA THR A 2 4.40 -6.62 -8.60
C THR A 2 4.01 -7.59 -7.48
N PHE A 3 3.86 -7.12 -6.24
CA PHE A 3 3.56 -7.98 -5.10
C PHE A 3 2.14 -8.52 -5.19
N SER A 4 1.16 -7.64 -5.40
CA SER A 4 -0.24 -8.07 -5.57
C SER A 4 -0.49 -8.81 -6.88
N ASN A 5 0.42 -8.79 -7.86
CA ASN A 5 0.23 -9.56 -9.10
C ASN A 5 0.80 -10.98 -9.03
N PHE A 6 1.87 -11.21 -8.25
CA PHE A 6 2.61 -12.47 -8.28
C PHE A 6 2.76 -13.17 -6.92
N TYR A 7 2.58 -12.47 -5.80
CA TYR A 7 2.82 -13.02 -4.46
C TYR A 7 1.56 -13.03 -3.59
N GLU A 8 0.83 -11.91 -3.55
CA GLU A 8 -0.36 -11.72 -2.69
C GLU A 8 -1.58 -11.27 -3.55
N PRO A 9 -2.03 -12.08 -4.54
CA PRO A 9 -3.13 -11.73 -5.45
C PRO A 9 -4.46 -11.47 -4.76
N GLU A 10 -4.68 -12.06 -3.59
CA GLU A 10 -5.86 -11.83 -2.76
C GLU A 10 -6.03 -10.37 -2.34
N ILE A 11 -4.95 -9.58 -2.28
CA ILE A 11 -5.03 -8.14 -2.00
C ILE A 11 -5.65 -7.40 -3.19
N ALA A 12 -5.24 -7.73 -4.42
CA ALA A 12 -5.83 -7.15 -5.62
C ALA A 12 -7.29 -7.57 -5.82
N ILE A 13 -7.62 -8.83 -5.53
CA ILE A 13 -9.00 -9.33 -5.57
C ILE A 13 -9.88 -8.59 -4.54
N ALA A 14 -9.38 -8.40 -3.31
CA ALA A 14 -10.06 -7.62 -2.28
C ALA A 14 -10.27 -6.16 -2.70
N ALA A 15 -9.27 -5.55 -3.34
CA ALA A 15 -9.39 -4.20 -3.87
C ALA A 15 -10.48 -4.06 -4.93
N THR A 16 -10.53 -5.00 -5.89
CA THR A 16 -11.61 -5.02 -6.88
C THR A 16 -12.97 -5.17 -6.22
N ARG A 17 -13.14 -6.11 -5.29
CA ARG A 17 -14.41 -6.32 -4.58
C ARG A 17 -14.87 -5.07 -3.82
N VAL A 18 -13.96 -4.38 -3.13
CA VAL A 18 -14.28 -3.15 -2.39
C VAL A 18 -14.65 -2.00 -3.32
N LEU A 19 -13.89 -1.81 -4.41
CA LEU A 19 -14.19 -0.77 -5.39
C LEU A 19 -15.53 -1.00 -6.09
N GLU A 20 -15.81 -2.24 -6.50
CA GLU A 20 -17.08 -2.61 -7.15
C GLU A 20 -18.27 -2.50 -6.18
N ALA A 21 -18.10 -2.89 -4.91
CA ALA A 21 -19.11 -2.66 -3.87
C ALA A 21 -19.38 -1.17 -3.64
N GLY A 22 -18.39 -0.31 -3.87
CA GLY A 22 -18.51 1.15 -3.86
C GLY A 22 -19.08 1.76 -5.13
N GLY A 23 -19.45 0.95 -6.14
CA GLY A 23 -20.03 1.41 -7.41
C GLY A 23 -19.00 1.80 -8.48
N TYR A 24 -17.72 1.50 -8.29
CA TYR A 24 -16.67 1.78 -9.27
C TYR A 24 -16.45 0.60 -10.22
N GLN A 25 -16.08 0.91 -11.46
CA GLN A 25 -15.58 -0.09 -12.41
C GLN A 25 -14.05 -0.15 -12.32
N VAL A 26 -13.50 -1.35 -12.16
CA VAL A 26 -12.05 -1.56 -12.12
C VAL A 26 -11.53 -1.96 -13.49
N VAL A 27 -10.52 -1.23 -13.97
CA VAL A 27 -9.78 -1.56 -15.20
C VAL A 27 -8.35 -1.90 -14.81
N VAL A 28 -7.95 -3.13 -15.08
CA VAL A 28 -6.59 -3.59 -14.80
C VAL A 28 -5.73 -3.38 -16.07
N PRO A 29 -4.69 -2.54 -16.03
CA PRO A 29 -3.80 -2.36 -17.17
C PRO A 29 -2.94 -3.61 -17.40
N LYS A 30 -2.23 -3.65 -18.53
CA LYS A 30 -1.17 -4.65 -18.70
C LYS A 30 -0.15 -4.53 -17.55
N PRO A 31 0.47 -5.64 -17.10
CA PRO A 31 1.41 -5.59 -15.99
C PRO A 31 2.55 -4.60 -16.23
N VAL A 32 2.73 -3.68 -15.28
CA VAL A 32 3.84 -2.72 -15.22
C VAL A 32 4.62 -2.87 -13.93
N CYS A 33 5.91 -2.49 -13.95
CA CYS A 33 6.76 -2.45 -12.76
C CYS A 33 7.18 -1.02 -12.49
N CYS A 34 7.17 -0.60 -11.23
CA CYS A 34 7.56 0.75 -10.81
C CYS A 34 9.06 1.06 -10.97
N GLY A 35 9.90 0.06 -11.21
CA GLY A 35 11.36 0.24 -11.30
C GLY A 35 12.06 0.51 -9.98
N ARG A 36 11.37 0.52 -8.83
CA ARG A 36 11.95 0.82 -7.53
C ARG A 36 13.19 -0.01 -7.16
N PRO A 37 13.22 -1.35 -7.41
CA PRO A 37 14.41 -2.15 -7.14
C PRO A 37 15.63 -1.70 -7.97
N LEU A 38 15.43 -1.34 -9.23
CA LEU A 38 16.50 -0.84 -10.10
C LEU A 38 17.09 0.46 -9.54
N LEU A 39 16.24 1.35 -9.00
CA LEU A 39 16.67 2.58 -8.34
C LEU A 39 17.47 2.32 -7.06
N SER A 40 17.06 1.37 -6.22
CA SER A 40 17.82 1.03 -4.99
C SER A 40 19.20 0.44 -5.29
N GLU A 41 19.31 -0.37 -6.34
CA GLU A 41 20.57 -1.01 -6.74
C GLU A 41 21.48 -0.09 -7.57
N GLY A 42 21.07 1.16 -7.84
CA GLY A 42 21.85 2.10 -8.64
C GLY A 42 21.89 1.78 -10.14
N LEU A 43 21.00 0.92 -10.63
CA LEU A 43 20.83 0.54 -12.04
C LEU A 43 20.06 1.64 -12.79
N HIS A 44 20.71 2.79 -12.96
CA HIS A 44 20.07 4.03 -13.40
C HIS A 44 19.52 3.96 -14.84
N GLU A 45 20.28 3.38 -15.77
CA GLU A 45 19.86 3.30 -17.18
C GLU A 45 18.63 2.39 -17.35
N GLU A 46 18.61 1.26 -16.64
CA GLU A 46 17.50 0.32 -16.60
C GLU A 46 16.29 0.93 -15.90
N ALA A 47 16.51 1.66 -14.80
CA ALA A 47 15.44 2.38 -14.11
C ALA A 47 14.80 3.44 -15.01
N LEU A 48 15.62 4.20 -15.76
CA LEU A 48 15.14 5.17 -16.75
C LEU A 48 14.30 4.51 -17.83
N ALA A 49 14.79 3.42 -18.43
CA ALA A 49 14.07 2.67 -19.45
C ALA A 49 12.73 2.14 -18.91
N ARG A 50 12.74 1.51 -17.74
CA ARG A 50 11.53 1.00 -17.07
C ARG A 50 10.52 2.11 -16.77
N THR A 51 11.00 3.28 -16.35
CA THR A 51 10.14 4.42 -16.04
C THR A 51 9.46 4.95 -17.30
N ARG A 52 10.20 5.10 -18.41
CA ARG A 52 9.62 5.51 -19.71
C ARG A 52 8.54 4.55 -20.17
N ASP A 53 8.81 3.25 -20.11
CA ASP A 53 7.85 2.21 -20.51
C ASP A 53 6.57 2.25 -19.65
N THR A 54 6.73 2.49 -18.35
CA THR A 54 5.60 2.53 -17.41
C THR A 54 4.75 3.77 -17.65
N VAL A 55 5.37 4.93 -17.85
CA VAL A 55 4.66 6.17 -18.20
C VAL A 55 3.90 5.98 -19.51
N ALA A 56 4.55 5.49 -20.57
CA ALA A 56 3.91 5.27 -21.87
C ALA A 56 2.71 4.31 -21.80
N GLN A 57 2.73 3.33 -20.90
CA GLN A 57 1.62 2.38 -20.71
C GLN A 57 0.47 2.95 -19.88
N LEU A 58 0.74 3.83 -18.92
CA LEU A 58 -0.28 4.36 -18.01
C LEU A 58 -0.92 5.67 -18.50
N MET A 59 -0.22 6.45 -19.31
CA MET A 59 -0.75 7.72 -19.85
C MET A 59 -2.07 7.59 -20.61
N PRO A 60 -2.30 6.56 -21.46
CA PRO A 60 -3.59 6.40 -22.13
C PRO A 60 -4.79 6.32 -21.18
N TYR A 61 -4.61 5.73 -19.99
CA TYR A 61 -5.68 5.69 -18.97
C TYR A 61 -5.89 7.06 -18.33
N ILE A 62 -4.81 7.79 -18.06
CA ILE A 62 -4.89 9.14 -17.49
C ILE A 62 -5.57 10.11 -18.45
N GLU A 63 -5.28 10.02 -19.75
CA GLU A 63 -5.90 10.84 -20.80
C GLU A 63 -7.41 10.59 -20.93
N LEU A 64 -7.85 9.36 -20.64
CA LEU A 64 -9.27 9.00 -20.55
C LEU A 64 -9.91 9.39 -19.21
N GLY A 65 -9.16 10.01 -18.30
CA GLY A 65 -9.65 10.53 -17.01
C GLY A 65 -9.59 9.52 -15.85
N TYR A 66 -9.00 8.34 -16.04
CA TYR A 66 -8.87 7.36 -14.96
C TYR A 66 -7.77 7.77 -13.96
N PRO A 67 -8.03 7.74 -12.65
CA PRO A 67 -6.95 7.74 -11.66
C PRO A 67 -6.21 6.41 -11.70
N ILE A 68 -4.91 6.43 -11.39
CA ILE A 68 -4.11 5.22 -11.22
C ILE A 68 -4.09 4.88 -9.73
N VAL A 69 -4.71 3.77 -9.35
CA VAL A 69 -4.81 3.35 -7.95
C VAL A 69 -3.85 2.19 -7.66
N GLY A 70 -2.99 2.34 -6.66
CA GLY A 70 -1.99 1.34 -6.26
C GLY A 70 -2.21 0.76 -4.87
N LEU A 71 -1.70 -0.45 -4.65
CA LEU A 71 -1.84 -1.20 -3.40
C LEU A 71 -0.53 -1.21 -2.61
N GLU A 72 0.59 -1.46 -3.28
CA GLU A 72 1.91 -1.40 -2.64
C GLU A 72 2.45 0.04 -2.54
N PRO A 73 2.66 0.59 -1.31
CA PRO A 73 3.13 1.96 -1.14
C PRO A 73 4.49 2.24 -1.78
N SER A 74 5.45 1.33 -1.63
CA SER A 74 6.81 1.55 -2.17
C SER A 74 6.79 1.69 -3.70
N CYS A 75 6.00 0.85 -4.37
CA CYS A 75 5.86 0.86 -5.82
C CYS A 75 5.17 2.14 -6.31
N LEU A 76 4.02 2.48 -5.71
CA LEU A 76 3.23 3.60 -6.23
C LEU A 76 3.90 4.96 -5.94
N LEU A 77 4.49 5.12 -4.76
CA LEU A 77 5.12 6.38 -4.39
C LEU A 77 6.42 6.65 -5.17
N THR A 78 7.05 5.61 -5.72
CA THR A 78 8.12 5.76 -6.71
C THR A 78 7.62 6.52 -7.96
N MET A 79 6.39 6.23 -8.40
CA MET A 79 5.78 6.93 -9.53
C MET A 79 5.46 8.39 -9.20
N ARG A 80 5.24 8.70 -7.92
CA ARG A 80 4.88 10.04 -7.45
C ARG A 80 6.12 10.92 -7.26
N ASP A 81 7.17 10.39 -6.64
CA ASP A 81 8.33 11.18 -6.21
C ASP A 81 9.53 11.04 -7.16
N ASP A 82 9.85 9.83 -7.63
CA ASP A 82 11.05 9.58 -8.43
C ASP A 82 10.85 9.84 -9.93
N TYR A 83 9.66 9.54 -10.48
CA TYR A 83 9.43 9.65 -11.93
C TYR A 83 9.62 11.08 -12.48
N PRO A 84 9.09 12.15 -11.83
CA PRO A 84 9.26 13.51 -12.34
C PRO A 84 10.72 13.96 -12.47
N PRO A 85 11.59 13.86 -11.45
CA PRO A 85 12.99 14.24 -11.58
C PRO A 85 13.78 13.28 -12.48
N LEU A 86 13.42 11.99 -12.55
CA LEU A 86 14.12 10.98 -13.35
C LEU A 86 13.90 11.19 -14.86
N LEU A 87 12.66 11.43 -15.31
CA LEU A 87 12.36 11.61 -16.74
C LEU A 87 12.34 13.07 -17.19
N GLN A 88 12.07 14.01 -16.28
CA GLN A 88 11.90 15.43 -16.56
C GLN A 88 10.84 15.75 -17.65
N SER A 89 9.96 14.79 -17.95
CA SER A 89 8.92 14.93 -18.98
C SER A 89 7.59 15.45 -18.40
N GLN A 90 6.75 16.01 -19.28
CA GLN A 90 5.42 16.45 -18.87
C GLN A 90 4.52 15.28 -18.47
N ASP A 91 4.63 14.15 -19.17
CA ASP A 91 3.84 12.94 -18.87
C ASP A 91 4.18 12.36 -17.50
N ALA A 92 5.47 12.32 -17.12
CA ALA A 92 5.88 11.87 -15.79
C ALA A 92 5.31 12.78 -14.69
N ARG A 93 5.34 14.11 -14.91
CA ARG A 93 4.71 15.08 -13.99
C ARG A 93 3.20 14.86 -13.90
N THR A 94 2.51 14.73 -15.03
CA THR A 94 1.07 14.47 -15.07
C THR A 94 0.73 13.19 -14.33
N LEU A 95 1.43 12.08 -14.62
CA LEU A 95 1.23 10.79 -13.96
C LEU A 95 1.41 10.89 -12.45
N SER A 96 2.45 11.58 -11.97
CA SER A 96 2.71 11.73 -10.53
C SER A 96 1.54 12.36 -9.76
N THR A 97 0.75 13.22 -10.41
CA THR A 97 -0.44 13.85 -9.82
C THR A 97 -1.70 13.00 -9.89
N LYS A 98 -1.67 11.88 -10.61
CA LYS A 98 -2.82 11.00 -10.89
C LYS A 98 -2.72 9.63 -10.24
N VAL A 99 -1.61 9.34 -9.56
CA VAL A 99 -1.41 8.12 -8.79
C VAL A 99 -1.90 8.31 -7.34
N LEU A 100 -2.74 7.41 -6.85
CA LEU A 100 -3.31 7.41 -5.50
C LEU A 100 -3.16 6.03 -4.85
N LEU A 101 -2.73 5.98 -3.59
CA LEU A 101 -2.85 4.74 -2.82
C LEU A 101 -4.34 4.44 -2.66
N ILE A 102 -4.71 3.16 -2.62
CA ILE A 102 -6.12 2.76 -2.53
C ILE A 102 -6.84 3.42 -1.35
N GLU A 103 -6.18 3.54 -0.20
CA GLU A 103 -6.72 4.23 0.97
C GLU A 103 -6.82 5.76 0.79
N GLU A 104 -5.98 6.38 -0.03
CA GLU A 104 -6.11 7.81 -0.35
C GLU A 104 -7.32 8.01 -1.25
N PHE A 105 -7.48 7.15 -2.26
CA PHE A 105 -8.64 7.17 -3.15
C PHE A 105 -9.94 6.97 -2.38
N LEU A 106 -10.06 5.90 -1.57
CA LEU A 106 -11.28 5.61 -0.82
C LEU A 106 -11.61 6.73 0.19
N ALA A 107 -10.61 7.26 0.90
CA ALA A 107 -10.83 8.38 1.82
C ALA A 107 -11.30 9.66 1.10
N GLN A 108 -10.74 9.96 -0.08
CA GLN A 108 -11.16 11.11 -0.90
C GLN A 108 -12.60 10.95 -1.40
N GLU A 109 -12.94 9.76 -1.91
CA GLU A 109 -14.28 9.49 -2.42
C GLU A 109 -15.34 9.46 -1.30
N ALA A 110 -15.00 8.93 -0.13
CA ALA A 110 -15.86 8.99 1.06
C ALA A 110 -16.11 10.43 1.51
N THR A 111 -15.05 11.23 1.60
CA THR A 111 -15.14 12.65 1.98
C THR A 111 -15.99 13.44 0.99
N ALA A 112 -15.91 13.10 -0.30
CA ALA A 112 -16.70 13.72 -1.34
C ALA A 112 -18.15 13.21 -1.42
N GLY A 113 -18.56 12.27 -0.56
CA GLY A 113 -19.89 11.66 -0.57
C GLY A 113 -20.18 10.79 -1.80
N ARG A 114 -19.13 10.34 -2.50
CA ARG A 114 -19.24 9.48 -3.70
C ARG A 114 -19.04 8.00 -3.40
N LEU A 115 -18.46 7.67 -2.25
CA LEU A 115 -18.29 6.29 -1.80
C LEU A 115 -19.35 5.94 -0.74
N SER A 116 -20.08 4.86 -0.98
CA SER A 116 -20.93 4.21 0.02
C SER A 116 -20.60 2.72 0.03
N LEU A 117 -20.11 2.22 1.17
CA LEU A 117 -19.78 0.81 1.33
C LEU A 117 -20.68 0.19 2.41
N PRO A 118 -21.29 -0.97 2.14
CA PRO A 118 -22.08 -1.69 3.13
C PRO A 118 -21.15 -2.45 4.08
N LEU A 119 -20.59 -1.75 5.07
CA LEU A 119 -19.63 -2.31 6.03
C LEU A 119 -20.32 -2.68 7.36
N ALA A 120 -19.99 -3.85 7.89
CA ALA A 120 -20.36 -4.30 9.23
C ALA A 120 -19.17 -4.18 10.20
N PRO A 121 -19.43 -4.09 11.53
CA PRO A 121 -18.37 -4.22 12.52
C PRO A 121 -17.57 -5.51 12.31
N LEU A 122 -16.25 -5.41 12.33
CA LEU A 122 -15.34 -6.54 12.09
C LEU A 122 -14.50 -6.89 13.33
N ALA A 123 -13.97 -5.87 14.00
CA ALA A 123 -13.16 -5.98 15.20
C ALA A 123 -13.31 -4.71 16.03
N GLN A 124 -12.99 -4.78 17.32
CA GLN A 124 -13.01 -3.59 18.19
C GLN A 124 -11.76 -2.72 18.02
N ARG A 125 -10.60 -3.34 17.75
CA ARG A 125 -9.30 -2.65 17.71
C ARG A 125 -8.48 -3.06 16.49
N ALA A 126 -7.87 -2.08 15.85
CA ALA A 126 -6.82 -2.27 14.87
C ALA A 126 -5.53 -1.56 15.30
N LEU A 127 -4.41 -2.25 15.13
CA LEU A 127 -3.06 -1.69 15.28
C LEU A 127 -2.42 -1.56 13.90
N LEU A 128 -2.24 -0.33 13.46
CA LEU A 128 -1.67 0.04 12.17
C LEU A 128 -0.15 0.26 12.27
N HIS A 129 0.61 -0.35 11.37
CA HIS A 129 1.96 0.06 11.05
C HIS A 129 1.96 0.85 9.73
N GLY A 130 2.21 2.16 9.82
CA GLY A 130 2.36 3.00 8.64
C GLY A 130 3.67 2.74 7.90
N HIS A 131 3.60 2.56 6.58
CA HIS A 131 4.77 2.28 5.74
C HIS A 131 5.75 3.46 5.72
N CYS A 132 7.06 3.21 5.81
CA CYS A 132 8.06 4.28 5.87
C CYS A 132 8.02 5.23 4.66
N HIS A 133 8.00 4.71 3.42
CA HIS A 133 7.83 5.58 2.23
C HIS A 133 6.52 6.37 2.25
N GLN A 134 5.44 5.79 2.80
CA GLN A 134 4.15 6.47 2.90
C GLN A 134 4.21 7.62 3.91
N LYS A 135 4.86 7.42 5.05
CA LYS A 135 5.09 8.48 6.04
C LYS A 135 6.01 9.58 5.51
N SER A 136 6.95 9.25 4.64
CA SER A 136 7.92 10.22 4.09
C SER A 136 7.38 11.06 2.93
N ILE A 137 6.66 10.45 2.00
CA ILE A 137 6.22 11.11 0.74
C ILE A 137 4.75 11.55 0.83
N ALA A 138 3.95 10.89 1.67
CA ALA A 138 2.53 11.12 1.82
C ALA A 138 2.17 11.21 3.31
N THR A 139 1.03 10.64 3.71
CA THR A 139 0.63 10.51 5.11
C THR A 139 -0.08 9.16 5.32
N THR A 140 -0.20 8.72 6.57
CA THR A 140 -1.07 7.58 6.92
C THR A 140 -2.53 7.99 7.12
N ALA A 141 -2.87 9.28 6.95
CA ALA A 141 -4.21 9.80 7.20
C ALA A 141 -5.27 9.14 6.31
N GLY A 142 -4.94 8.85 5.04
CA GLY A 142 -5.83 8.09 4.15
C GLY A 142 -6.12 6.69 4.68
N THR A 143 -5.11 6.01 5.24
CA THR A 143 -5.26 4.68 5.86
C THR A 143 -6.18 4.75 7.08
N HIS A 144 -5.97 5.72 7.96
CA HIS A 144 -6.84 5.96 9.12
C HIS A 144 -8.27 6.26 8.72
N ALA A 145 -8.47 7.19 7.80
CA ALA A 145 -9.80 7.58 7.31
C ALA A 145 -10.53 6.38 6.70
N THR A 146 -9.83 5.57 5.89
CA THR A 146 -10.39 4.37 5.27
C THR A 146 -10.77 3.30 6.29
N LEU A 147 -9.90 3.00 7.27
CA LEU A 147 -10.22 2.03 8.33
C LEU A 147 -11.39 2.50 9.21
N LYS A 148 -11.52 3.82 9.46
CA LYS A 148 -12.63 4.42 10.20
C LYS A 148 -13.98 4.35 9.49
N LEU A 149 -14.03 3.93 8.22
CA LEU A 149 -15.29 3.61 7.55
C LEU A 149 -15.94 2.34 8.14
N ILE A 150 -15.15 1.46 8.77
CA ILE A 150 -15.64 0.26 9.42
C ILE A 150 -16.29 0.66 10.76
N PRO A 151 -17.57 0.33 10.99
CA PRO A 151 -18.25 0.66 12.23
C PRO A 151 -17.52 0.09 13.46
N ASP A 152 -17.48 0.88 14.53
CA ASP A 152 -16.94 0.54 15.85
C ASP A 152 -15.45 0.17 15.91
N LEU A 153 -14.69 0.33 14.81
CA LEU A 153 -13.27 0.01 14.77
C LEU A 153 -12.41 1.14 15.36
N GLU A 154 -11.80 0.89 16.52
CA GLU A 154 -10.78 1.77 17.10
C GLU A 154 -9.42 1.53 16.43
N VAL A 155 -8.92 2.51 15.68
CA VAL A 155 -7.62 2.43 15.01
C VAL A 155 -6.55 3.16 15.82
N THR A 156 -5.49 2.44 16.18
CA THR A 156 -4.27 3.01 16.77
C THR A 156 -3.10 2.77 15.83
N GLU A 157 -2.16 3.71 15.75
CA GLU A 157 -0.96 3.56 14.92
C GLU A 157 0.27 3.39 15.80
N VAL A 158 1.13 2.43 15.45
CA VAL A 158 2.43 2.25 16.09
C VAL A 158 3.33 3.42 15.71
N ASP A 159 3.93 4.07 16.71
CA ASP A 159 4.96 5.10 16.51
C ASP A 159 6.32 4.50 16.14
N SER A 160 6.31 3.65 15.12
CA SER A 160 7.49 3.00 14.56
C SER A 160 7.98 3.72 13.31
N GLY A 161 9.30 3.72 13.11
CA GLY A 161 9.94 4.08 11.85
C GLY A 161 9.83 2.97 10.79
N CYS A 162 10.96 2.60 10.18
CA CYS A 162 11.01 1.49 9.21
C CYS A 162 10.73 0.14 9.88
N CYS A 163 10.15 -0.81 9.13
CA CYS A 163 10.03 -2.20 9.57
C CYS A 163 11.37 -2.95 9.62
N GLY A 164 12.39 -2.50 8.88
CA GLY A 164 13.70 -3.16 8.80
C GLY A 164 14.00 -3.74 7.41
N MET A 165 12.97 -4.08 6.64
CA MET A 165 13.14 -4.83 5.38
C MET A 165 13.66 -4.03 4.20
N ALA A 166 13.29 -2.75 4.07
CA ALA A 166 13.66 -1.86 2.97
C ALA A 166 13.70 -2.54 1.57
N GLY A 167 12.62 -3.25 1.20
CA GLY A 167 12.60 -4.10 0.00
C GLY A 167 13.14 -5.50 0.29
N SER A 168 14.23 -5.89 -0.38
CA SER A 168 14.91 -7.19 -0.18
C SER A 168 16.02 -7.16 0.86
N PHE A 169 16.43 -5.97 1.32
CA PHE A 169 17.55 -5.80 2.25
C PHE A 169 17.46 -6.73 3.46
N GLY A 170 16.29 -6.86 4.08
CA GLY A 170 16.13 -7.74 5.25
C GLY A 170 16.18 -9.25 4.97
N TYR A 171 16.13 -9.68 3.70
CA TYR A 171 16.34 -11.08 3.30
C TYR A 171 17.81 -11.42 3.04
N GLU A 172 18.66 -10.42 2.85
CA GLU A 172 20.08 -10.64 2.58
C GLU A 172 20.77 -11.14 3.86
N ALA A 173 21.56 -12.21 3.74
CA ALA A 173 22.15 -12.89 4.88
C ALA A 173 23.03 -11.95 5.71
N GLU A 174 23.70 -11.01 5.04
CA GLU A 174 24.57 -9.99 5.63
C GLU A 174 23.80 -8.91 6.39
N HIS A 175 22.51 -8.72 6.09
CA HIS A 175 21.67 -7.65 6.61
C HIS A 175 20.54 -8.13 7.52
N TYR A 176 20.30 -9.43 7.58
CA TYR A 176 19.21 -10.04 8.37
C TYR A 176 19.20 -9.58 9.83
N ASP A 177 20.33 -9.71 10.54
CA ASP A 177 20.44 -9.35 11.97
C ASP A 177 20.16 -7.86 12.20
N LEU A 178 20.59 -7.00 11.25
CA LEU A 178 20.34 -5.57 11.32
C LEU A 178 18.86 -5.25 11.04
N SER A 179 18.24 -5.89 10.04
CA SER A 179 16.80 -5.75 9.76
C SER A 179 15.97 -6.12 10.99
N MET A 180 16.26 -7.27 11.62
CA MET A 180 15.61 -7.71 12.85
C MET A 180 15.82 -6.72 14.00
N THR A 181 17.05 -6.21 14.17
CA THR A 181 17.35 -5.19 15.18
C THR A 181 16.53 -3.91 14.96
N ILE A 182 16.33 -3.47 13.72
CA ILE A 182 15.49 -2.30 13.40
C ILE A 182 14.02 -2.59 13.74
N ALA A 183 13.51 -3.75 13.34
CA ALA A 183 12.14 -4.18 13.61
C ALA A 183 11.84 -4.28 15.11
N ASP A 184 12.80 -4.77 15.90
CA ASP A 184 12.69 -4.97 17.35
C ASP A 184 12.79 -3.67 18.17
N ARG A 185 13.08 -2.52 17.56
CA ARG A 185 13.10 -1.24 18.29
C ARG A 185 11.73 -0.83 18.81
N VAL A 186 10.70 -0.93 17.97
CA VAL A 186 9.34 -0.46 18.29
C VAL A 186 8.28 -1.38 17.68
N LEU A 187 8.42 -1.75 16.40
CA LEU A 187 7.37 -2.44 15.66
C LEU A 187 7.06 -3.82 16.24
N LEU A 188 8.05 -4.72 16.31
CA LEU A 188 7.82 -6.07 16.80
C LEU A 188 7.40 -6.10 18.29
N PRO A 189 7.97 -5.29 19.19
CA PRO A 189 7.46 -5.18 20.56
C PRO A 189 5.98 -4.78 20.63
N ALA A 190 5.56 -3.77 19.86
CA ALA A 190 4.16 -3.33 19.83
C ALA A 190 3.23 -4.42 19.29
N VAL A 191 3.64 -5.14 18.24
CA VAL A 191 2.88 -6.27 17.68
C VAL A 191 2.77 -7.41 18.69
N ARG A 192 3.87 -7.79 19.36
CA ARG A 192 3.88 -8.87 20.37
C ARG A 192 3.03 -8.52 21.59
N ALA A 193 2.93 -7.24 21.94
CA ALA A 193 2.11 -6.77 23.06
C ALA A 193 0.61 -6.66 22.72
N ALA A 194 0.24 -6.58 21.44
CA ALA A 194 -1.15 -6.52 21.01
C ALA A 194 -1.87 -7.85 21.29
N SER A 195 -3.11 -7.78 21.79
CA SER A 195 -3.94 -8.98 22.03
C SER A 195 -4.16 -9.79 20.75
N GLU A 196 -4.49 -11.07 20.88
CA GLU A 196 -4.77 -11.94 19.74
C GLU A 196 -5.94 -11.42 18.89
N ASP A 197 -6.95 -10.84 19.54
CA ASP A 197 -8.13 -10.25 18.88
C ASP A 197 -7.85 -8.87 18.23
N THR A 198 -6.66 -8.29 18.43
CA THR A 198 -6.30 -7.02 17.80
C THR A 198 -5.93 -7.27 16.33
N LEU A 199 -6.65 -6.61 15.44
CA LEU A 199 -6.36 -6.67 14.01
C LEU A 199 -5.06 -5.92 13.69
N LEU A 200 -4.08 -6.61 13.12
CA LEU A 200 -2.82 -5.99 12.69
C LEU A 200 -2.91 -5.57 11.22
N VAL A 201 -2.54 -4.32 10.93
CA VAL A 201 -2.69 -3.75 9.59
C VAL A 201 -1.38 -3.12 9.10
N ALA A 202 -0.99 -3.44 7.86
CA ALA A 202 0.11 -2.78 7.15
C ALA A 202 -0.05 -2.90 5.62
N ASN A 203 0.16 -1.80 4.90
CA ASN A 203 -0.05 -1.75 3.44
C ASN A 203 1.16 -2.24 2.62
N GLY A 204 2.39 -2.17 3.14
CA GLY A 204 3.56 -2.68 2.41
C GLY A 204 3.79 -4.18 2.59
N ALA A 205 4.08 -4.87 1.49
CA ALA A 205 4.40 -6.31 1.47
C ALA A 205 5.58 -6.65 2.39
N SER A 206 6.68 -5.93 2.27
CA SER A 206 7.85 -6.11 3.13
C SER A 206 7.53 -5.89 4.61
N CYS A 207 6.66 -4.93 4.96
CA CYS A 207 6.23 -4.72 6.34
C CYS A 207 5.42 -5.91 6.88
N ARG A 208 4.49 -6.46 6.08
CA ARG A 208 3.70 -7.64 6.48
C ARG A 208 4.60 -8.86 6.70
N HIS A 209 5.53 -9.11 5.78
CA HIS A 209 6.46 -10.23 5.88
C HIS A 209 7.38 -10.10 7.09
N GLN A 210 7.95 -8.92 7.35
CA GLN A 210 8.77 -8.68 8.55
C GLN A 210 8.04 -9.00 9.85
N ILE A 211 6.76 -8.63 9.94
CA ILE A 211 5.96 -8.88 11.14
C ILE A 211 5.63 -10.37 11.26
N MET A 212 5.31 -11.03 10.14
CA MET A 212 5.12 -12.49 10.11
C MET A 212 6.38 -13.23 10.56
N ASP A 213 7.53 -12.90 9.98
CA ASP A 213 8.80 -13.59 10.27
C ASP A 213 9.30 -13.29 11.68
N GLY A 214 9.15 -12.04 12.15
CA GLY A 214 9.67 -11.59 13.44
C GLY A 214 8.75 -11.79 14.64
N ALA A 215 7.45 -11.96 14.43
CA ALA A 215 6.47 -12.12 15.51
C ALA A 215 5.45 -13.26 15.30
N SER A 216 5.48 -13.94 14.16
CA SER A 216 4.52 -15.01 13.81
C SER A 216 3.06 -14.58 13.92
N ARG A 217 2.81 -13.30 13.62
CA ARG A 217 1.47 -12.70 13.65
C ARG A 217 1.03 -12.37 12.23
N GLN A 218 -0.19 -12.74 11.89
CA GLN A 218 -0.78 -12.38 10.61
C GLN A 218 -1.12 -10.89 10.57
N VAL A 219 -0.70 -10.23 9.49
CA VAL A 219 -0.95 -8.81 9.23
C VAL A 219 -1.73 -8.68 7.94
N ARG A 220 -2.77 -7.86 7.94
CA ARG A 220 -3.65 -7.66 6.79
C ARG A 220 -3.34 -6.35 6.08
N HIS A 221 -3.52 -6.33 4.77
CA HIS A 221 -3.58 -5.07 4.03
C HIS A 221 -4.89 -4.34 4.34
N THR A 222 -4.90 -3.00 4.43
CA THR A 222 -6.13 -2.23 4.74
C THR A 222 -7.32 -2.62 3.86
N ILE A 223 -7.08 -2.83 2.56
CA ILE A 223 -8.15 -3.21 1.63
C ILE A 223 -8.77 -4.59 1.92
N GLN A 224 -7.98 -5.53 2.44
CA GLN A 224 -8.51 -6.84 2.84
C GLN A 224 -9.40 -6.71 4.08
N VAL A 225 -9.03 -5.81 5.01
CA VAL A 225 -9.85 -5.50 6.18
C VAL A 225 -11.20 -4.95 5.75
N LEU A 226 -11.23 -4.03 4.79
CA LEU A 226 -12.49 -3.52 4.24
C LEU A 226 -13.28 -4.63 3.54
N ALA A 227 -12.62 -5.48 2.75
CA ALA A 227 -13.29 -6.57 2.06
C ALA A 227 -13.92 -7.59 3.04
N ASP A 228 -13.27 -7.87 4.17
CA ASP A 228 -13.83 -8.73 5.22
C ASP A 228 -15.02 -8.08 5.93
N ALA A 229 -15.02 -6.75 6.05
CA ALA A 229 -16.11 -5.99 6.65
C ALA A 229 -17.31 -5.79 5.71
N LEU A 230 -17.18 -6.03 4.40
CA LEU A 230 -18.29 -5.94 3.46
C LEU A 230 -19.39 -6.95 3.78
N THR A 231 -20.61 -6.49 3.94
CA THR A 231 -21.78 -7.35 3.93
C THR A 231 -22.15 -7.63 2.48
N ASP A 232 -22.21 -8.90 2.09
CA ASP A 232 -22.77 -9.26 0.78
C ASP A 232 -24.22 -8.74 0.74
N GLY A 233 -24.53 -7.92 -0.26
CA GLY A 233 -25.86 -7.33 -0.42
C GLY A 233 -26.91 -8.44 -0.44
N LYS A 234 -27.70 -8.52 0.64
CA LYS A 234 -28.97 -9.25 0.66
C LYS A 234 -30.09 -8.34 0.20
#